data_AF-A0A7C6V2J4-F1
#
_entry.id   AF-A0A7C6V2J4-F1
#
_cell.length_a   1.000
_cell.length_b   1.000
_cell.length_c   1.000
_cell.angle_alpha   90.00
_cell.angle_beta   90.00
_cell.angle_gamma   90.00
#
_symmetry.space_group_name_H-M   'P 1'
#
loop_
_entity.id
_entity.type
_entity.pdbx_description
1 polymer ?
#
loop_
_entity_poly.entity_id
_entity_poly.type
_entity_poly.pdbx_seq_one_letter_code
_entity_poly.pdbx_strand_id
1 'polypeptide(L)'
;MTTCWKKSLSTDVIARIQSTQDALAGLTGIYICIYDPEGTPCTIPSNQPHLCSQCQVKTPETCKHTISRGIEVARKTAETIYMLCPLGATIAVVPVGSVQEELKSTPPAYLTMGKFFLREEPGDGIHEFDEETKAAGEKAATTFSRVIFDRLVKTVKQVFDLIYFIAATGGLLAPGPLAESTTPNTQKYHGLTKREREVLNMTGTGISNQAIAARLFISDKTVKTHITNILKKLNLKNRTELALYAVQVMRDA
;
A
#
# COMPACT_ATOMS: atom_id res chain seq x y z
N MET A 1 15.61 23.75 8.88
CA MET A 1 15.05 23.61 7.52
C MET A 1 14.72 22.14 7.31
N THR A 2 13.44 21.79 7.46
CA THR A 2 12.90 20.43 7.36
C THR A 2 12.95 19.97 5.91
N THR A 3 13.88 19.08 5.58
CA THR A 3 13.97 18.45 4.27
C THR A 3 12.70 17.62 4.01
N CYS A 4 11.89 18.08 3.07
CA CYS A 4 10.67 17.42 2.61
C CYS A 4 10.95 15.96 2.28
N TRP A 5 10.29 15.07 3.03
CA TRP A 5 10.48 13.63 3.10
C TRP A 5 10.26 12.90 1.76
N LYS A 6 9.46 13.50 0.86
CA LYS A 6 9.27 13.06 -0.54
C LYS A 6 10.56 12.99 -1.37
N LYS A 7 11.69 13.52 -0.88
CA LYS A 7 13.00 13.46 -1.56
C LYS A 7 13.96 12.36 -1.06
N SER A 8 13.64 11.61 0.00
CA SER A 8 14.63 10.67 0.60
C SER A 8 14.55 9.23 0.10
N LEU A 9 13.38 8.75 -0.33
CA LEU A 9 13.22 7.38 -0.86
C LEU A 9 13.20 7.42 -2.38
N SER A 10 14.09 6.65 -3.01
CA SER A 10 14.08 6.50 -4.47
C SER A 10 12.78 5.86 -4.94
N THR A 11 12.40 6.14 -6.19
CA THR A 11 11.20 5.56 -6.81
C THR A 11 11.22 4.03 -6.77
N ASP A 12 12.40 3.41 -6.86
CA ASP A 12 12.59 1.97 -6.75
C ASP A 12 12.26 1.41 -5.37
N VAL A 13 12.61 2.14 -4.30
CA VAL A 13 12.29 1.74 -2.93
C VAL A 13 10.78 1.80 -2.71
N ILE A 14 10.12 2.87 -3.17
CA ILE A 14 8.66 3.01 -3.09
C ILE A 14 7.96 1.88 -3.85
N ALA A 15 8.44 1.52 -5.05
CA ALA A 15 7.89 0.43 -5.84
C ALA A 15 8.00 -0.94 -5.14
N ARG A 16 9.14 -1.19 -4.46
CA ARG A 16 9.35 -2.42 -3.67
C ARG A 16 8.46 -2.45 -2.43
N ILE A 17 8.36 -1.33 -1.71
CA ILE A 17 7.43 -1.17 -0.59
C ILE A 17 6.00 -1.48 -1.04
N GLN A 18 5.55 -0.92 -2.18
CA GLN A 18 4.23 -1.21 -2.75
C GLN A 18 4.06 -2.70 -3.09
N SER A 19 5.06 -3.33 -3.74
CA SER A 19 4.98 -4.75 -4.11
C SER A 19 4.91 -5.66 -2.88
N THR A 20 5.72 -5.38 -1.84
CA THR A 20 5.70 -6.13 -0.58
C THR A 20 4.38 -5.94 0.15
N GLN A 21 3.88 -4.70 0.18
CA GLN A 21 2.57 -4.38 0.75
C GLN A 21 1.46 -5.19 0.09
N ASP A 22 1.40 -5.21 -1.24
CA ASP A 22 0.34 -5.90 -1.98
C ASP A 22 0.43 -7.43 -1.78
N ALA A 23 1.63 -8.00 -1.72
CA ALA A 23 1.83 -9.42 -1.44
C ALA A 23 1.36 -9.80 -0.02
N LEU A 24 1.75 -9.02 1.00
CA LEU A 24 1.33 -9.25 2.38
C LEU A 24 -0.18 -9.11 2.55
N ALA A 25 -0.77 -8.09 1.93
CA ALA A 25 -2.22 -7.87 1.96
C ALA A 25 -3.00 -8.97 1.23
N GLY A 26 -2.46 -9.53 0.15
CA GLY A 26 -3.04 -10.69 -0.55
C GLY A 26 -3.00 -11.96 0.28
N LEU A 27 -1.92 -12.21 1.02
CA LEU A 27 -1.77 -13.40 1.87
C LEU A 27 -2.63 -13.35 3.13
N THR A 28 -2.77 -12.17 3.72
CA THR A 28 -3.40 -12.01 5.04
C THR A 28 -4.83 -11.47 4.97
N GLY A 29 -5.23 -10.88 3.84
CA GLY A 29 -6.52 -10.20 3.67
C GLY A 29 -6.63 -8.87 4.44
N ILE A 30 -5.56 -8.44 5.12
CA ILE A 30 -5.55 -7.22 5.94
C ILE A 30 -5.34 -5.98 5.07
N TYR A 31 -5.74 -4.84 5.62
CA TYR A 31 -5.43 -3.53 5.06
C TYR A 31 -4.01 -3.15 5.45
N ILE A 32 -3.16 -2.76 4.48
CA ILE A 32 -1.83 -2.21 4.73
C ILE A 32 -1.63 -0.94 3.90
N CYS A 33 -1.13 0.14 4.52
CA CYS A 33 -0.72 1.36 3.83
C CYS A 33 0.43 2.04 4.56
N ILE A 34 1.38 2.60 3.80
CA ILE A 34 2.57 3.30 4.31
C ILE A 34 2.34 4.81 4.20
N TYR A 35 2.69 5.55 5.25
CA TYR A 35 2.56 6.99 5.36
C TYR A 35 3.90 7.65 5.68
N ASP A 36 4.08 8.88 5.22
CA ASP A 36 5.16 9.76 5.65
C ASP A 36 4.89 10.34 7.06
N PRO A 37 5.87 11.04 7.69
CA PRO A 37 5.70 11.66 8.99
C PRO A 37 4.64 12.76 9.05
N GLU A 38 4.23 13.28 7.90
CA GLU A 38 3.15 14.26 7.75
C GLU A 38 1.76 13.59 7.62
N GLY A 39 1.69 12.25 7.56
CA GLY A 39 0.46 11.49 7.41
C GLY A 39 -0.09 11.45 5.98
N THR A 40 0.76 11.70 4.98
CA THR A 40 0.45 11.51 3.56
C THR A 40 0.76 10.08 3.15
N PRO A 41 -0.15 9.39 2.42
CA PRO A 41 0.13 8.03 1.94
C PRO A 41 1.26 8.04 0.91
N CYS A 42 2.28 7.22 1.16
CA CYS A 42 3.40 6.94 0.25
C CYS A 42 3.09 5.82 -0.73
N THR A 43 2.19 4.92 -0.34
CA THR A 43 1.71 3.81 -1.16
C THR A 43 0.22 3.95 -1.44
N ILE A 44 -0.24 3.25 -2.47
CA ILE A 44 -1.68 3.07 -2.69
C ILE A 44 -2.15 2.04 -1.66
N PRO A 45 -3.19 2.33 -0.86
CA PRO A 45 -3.65 1.39 0.15
C PRO A 45 -4.02 0.03 -0.44
N SER A 46 -3.49 -1.03 0.17
CA SER A 46 -3.78 -2.41 -0.23
C SER A 46 -5.12 -2.85 0.32
N ASN A 47 -5.89 -3.57 -0.53
CA ASN A 47 -7.31 -3.84 -0.32
C ASN A 47 -8.11 -2.52 -0.19
N GLN A 48 -9.37 -2.48 -0.66
CA GLN A 48 -10.23 -1.35 -0.29
C GLN A 48 -10.36 -1.34 1.24
N PRO A 49 -10.44 -0.18 1.93
CA PRO A 49 -10.73 -0.13 3.36
C PRO A 49 -12.15 -0.66 3.56
N HIS A 50 -12.27 -1.98 3.66
CA HIS A 50 -13.47 -2.71 3.27
C HIS A 50 -14.62 -2.60 4.28
N LEU A 51 -14.38 -2.09 5.49
CA LEU A 51 -15.49 -1.80 6.40
C LEU A 51 -16.29 -0.56 5.95
N CYS A 52 -15.63 0.54 5.57
CA CYS A 52 -16.34 1.79 5.28
C CYS A 52 -17.15 1.74 3.99
N SER A 53 -16.68 0.98 2.98
CA SER A 53 -17.43 0.77 1.73
C SER A 53 -18.62 -0.18 1.90
N GLN A 54 -18.59 -1.05 2.91
CA GLN A 54 -19.66 -2.02 3.23
C GLN A 54 -20.69 -1.44 4.21
N CYS A 55 -20.26 -0.62 5.18
CA CYS A 55 -21.12 -0.05 6.22
C CYS A 55 -21.78 1.30 5.84
N GLN A 56 -21.63 1.79 4.59
CA GLN A 56 -22.18 3.07 4.11
C GLN A 56 -21.78 4.34 4.90
N VAL A 57 -20.94 4.23 5.93
CA VAL A 57 -20.40 5.36 6.70
C VAL A 57 -19.36 6.09 5.86
N LYS A 58 -19.83 7.03 5.02
CA LYS A 58 -18.98 7.91 4.21
C LYS A 58 -18.49 9.10 5.03
N THR A 59 -17.39 8.93 5.74
CA THR A 59 -16.51 10.06 6.05
C THR A 59 -15.04 9.66 5.83
N PRO A 60 -14.56 9.70 4.58
CA PRO A 60 -13.13 9.55 4.27
C PRO A 60 -12.24 10.44 5.14
N GLU A 61 -12.75 11.62 5.51
CA GLU A 61 -12.11 12.53 6.45
C GLU A 61 -11.94 11.90 7.84
N THR A 62 -12.94 11.22 8.40
CA THR A 62 -12.80 10.62 9.74
C THR A 62 -11.72 9.54 9.76
N CYS A 63 -11.64 8.67 8.75
CA CYS A 63 -10.58 7.66 8.65
C CYS A 63 -9.19 8.30 8.56
N LYS A 64 -9.06 9.37 7.75
CA LYS A 64 -7.83 10.14 7.63
C LYS A 64 -7.45 10.76 8.97
N HIS A 65 -8.38 11.39 9.68
CA HIS A 65 -8.14 11.99 11.01
C HIS A 65 -7.71 10.93 12.04
N THR A 66 -8.35 9.75 12.05
CA THR A 66 -7.96 8.63 12.91
C THR A 66 -6.50 8.22 12.66
N ILE A 67 -6.13 8.00 11.39
CA ILE A 67 -4.76 7.60 11.03
C ILE A 67 -3.75 8.69 11.37
N SER A 68 -4.03 9.96 11.02
CA SER A 68 -3.15 11.09 11.34
C SER A 68 -2.91 11.24 12.84
N ARG A 69 -3.96 11.05 13.67
CA ARG A 69 -3.83 11.04 15.13
C ARG A 69 -2.92 9.91 15.62
N GLY A 70 -3.11 8.70 15.10
CA GLY A 70 -2.25 7.55 15.43
C GLY A 70 -0.79 7.79 15.06
N ILE A 71 -0.53 8.37 13.88
CA ILE A 71 0.82 8.75 13.43
C ILE A 71 1.42 9.81 14.35
N GLU A 72 0.65 10.82 14.75
CA GLU A 72 1.14 11.87 15.66
C GLU A 72 1.58 11.28 17.01
N VAL A 73 0.81 10.36 17.57
CA VAL A 73 1.14 9.68 18.84
C VAL A 73 2.35 8.76 18.65
N ALA A 74 2.37 7.94 17.59
CA ALA A 74 3.49 7.05 17.26
C ALA A 74 4.78 7.83 17.06
N ARG A 75 4.70 9.04 16.48
CA ARG A 75 5.83 9.94 16.29
C ARG A 75 6.42 10.44 17.61
N LYS A 76 5.58 10.74 18.60
CA LYS A 76 6.01 11.24 19.92
C LYS A 76 6.60 10.13 20.80
N THR A 77 6.07 8.91 20.68
CA THR A 77 6.44 7.77 21.52
C THR A 77 7.50 6.87 20.88
N ALA A 78 7.61 6.87 19.55
CA ALA A 78 8.32 5.88 18.75
C ALA A 78 7.80 4.44 18.96
N GLU A 79 6.60 4.28 19.52
CA GLU A 79 5.99 2.98 19.79
C GLU A 79 4.89 2.64 18.77
N THR A 80 4.53 1.36 18.71
CA THR A 80 3.38 0.92 17.93
C THR A 80 2.10 1.29 18.65
N ILE A 81 1.24 2.05 17.98
CA ILE A 81 -0.03 2.52 18.53
C ILE A 81 -1.16 1.63 18.01
N TYR A 82 -1.95 1.09 18.92
CA TYR A 82 -3.17 0.36 18.60
C TYR A 82 -4.36 1.26 18.89
N MET A 83 -5.30 1.32 17.96
CA MET A 83 -6.48 2.17 18.10
C MET A 83 -7.68 1.54 17.39
N LEU A 84 -8.88 1.99 17.73
CA LEU A 84 -10.10 1.59 17.03
C LEU A 84 -10.44 2.60 15.94
N CYS A 85 -10.91 2.08 14.81
CA CYS A 85 -11.56 2.91 13.79
C CYS A 85 -13.01 3.20 14.20
N PRO A 86 -13.69 4.15 13.53
CA PRO A 86 -15.10 4.47 13.81
C PRO A 86 -16.10 3.31 13.62
N LEU A 87 -15.65 2.16 13.10
CA LEU A 87 -16.46 0.95 12.91
C LEU A 87 -16.01 -0.18 13.86
N GLY A 88 -15.27 0.15 14.93
CA GLY A 88 -14.80 -0.80 15.93
C GLY A 88 -13.65 -1.71 15.50
N ALA A 89 -13.23 -1.69 14.23
CA ALA A 89 -12.08 -2.47 13.80
C ALA A 89 -10.78 -1.90 14.38
N THR A 90 -9.89 -2.77 14.82
CA THR A 90 -8.58 -2.37 15.32
C THR A 90 -7.68 -1.95 14.15
N ILE A 91 -6.92 -0.89 14.39
CA ILE A 91 -5.87 -0.35 13.53
C ILE A 91 -4.58 -0.32 14.33
N ALA A 92 -3.50 -0.84 13.76
CA ALA A 92 -2.15 -0.63 14.27
C ALA A 92 -1.45 0.43 13.42
N VAL A 93 -0.83 1.41 14.07
CA VAL A 93 0.10 2.37 13.47
C VAL A 93 1.49 2.04 13.96
N VAL A 94 2.35 1.63 13.03
CA VAL A 94 3.62 0.98 13.29
C VAL A 94 4.73 1.86 12.74
N PRO A 95 5.60 2.44 13.57
CA PRO A 95 6.77 3.17 13.07
C PRO A 95 7.74 2.19 12.41
N VAL A 96 8.24 2.52 11.21
CA VAL A 96 9.15 1.69 10.42
C VAL A 96 10.33 2.50 9.89
N GLY A 97 11.45 1.82 9.68
CA GLY A 97 12.69 2.36 9.12
C GLY A 97 13.60 3.09 10.12
N SER A 98 13.29 3.06 11.42
CA SER A 98 14.20 3.53 12.46
C SER A 98 15.43 2.61 12.50
N VAL A 99 16.55 3.03 11.92
CA VAL A 99 17.82 2.31 11.96
C VAL A 99 18.60 2.80 13.18
N GLN A 100 18.85 1.90 14.13
CA GLN A 100 19.62 2.04 15.39
C GLN A 100 18.95 2.74 16.58
N GLU A 101 19.28 2.23 17.79
CA GLU A 101 18.98 2.81 19.11
C GLU A 101 19.66 4.19 19.33
N GLU A 102 20.64 4.54 18.50
CA GLU A 102 21.46 5.74 18.62
C GLU A 102 21.08 6.84 17.63
N LEU A 103 19.80 7.21 17.54
CA LEU A 103 19.43 8.61 17.35
C LEU A 103 17.95 8.79 17.64
N LYS A 104 17.63 9.83 18.40
CA LYS A 104 16.29 10.43 18.53
C LYS A 104 15.81 11.00 17.19
N SER A 105 15.87 10.21 16.12
CA SER A 105 15.41 10.55 14.80
C SER A 105 13.96 10.09 14.68
N THR A 106 13.09 11.02 14.33
CA THR A 106 11.68 10.77 14.05
C THR A 106 11.57 9.59 13.08
N PRO A 107 10.74 8.56 13.38
CA PRO A 107 10.58 7.43 12.49
C PRO A 107 10.31 7.89 11.06
N PRO A 108 11.02 7.31 10.09
CA PRO A 108 10.96 7.80 8.73
C PRO A 108 9.56 7.57 8.14
N ALA A 109 8.95 6.42 8.38
CA ALA A 109 7.60 6.16 7.88
C ALA A 109 6.73 5.43 8.91
N TYR A 110 5.44 5.41 8.64
CA TYR A 110 4.43 4.79 9.48
C TYR A 110 3.61 3.81 8.63
N LEU A 111 3.67 2.54 9.00
CA LEU A 111 2.86 1.50 8.42
C LEU A 111 1.53 1.41 9.20
N THR A 112 0.42 1.41 8.49
CA THR A 112 -0.90 1.15 9.07
C THR A 112 -1.34 -0.25 8.71
N MET A 113 -1.87 -0.99 9.69
CA MET A 113 -2.51 -2.29 9.50
C MET A 113 -3.93 -2.22 10.05
N GLY A 114 -4.91 -2.74 9.32
CA GLY A 114 -6.32 -2.67 9.73
C GLY A 114 -7.18 -3.80 9.17
N LYS A 115 -8.50 -3.69 9.38
CA LYS A 115 -9.54 -4.65 8.96
C LYS A 115 -9.57 -5.95 9.78
N PHE A 116 -9.39 -5.85 11.09
CA PHE A 116 -9.53 -6.99 12.02
C PHE A 116 -10.14 -6.54 13.35
N PHE A 117 -10.73 -7.50 14.06
CA PHE A 117 -11.24 -7.33 15.42
C PHE A 117 -10.43 -8.19 16.38
N LEU A 118 -10.05 -7.60 17.52
CA LEU A 118 -9.42 -8.33 18.60
C LEU A 118 -10.50 -8.89 19.53
N ARG A 119 -10.35 -10.15 19.96
CA ARG A 119 -11.26 -10.77 20.95
C ARG A 119 -11.17 -10.12 22.34
N GLU A 120 -10.07 -9.45 22.63
CA GLU A 120 -9.82 -8.70 23.87
C GLU A 120 -9.52 -7.25 23.47
N GLU A 121 -10.26 -6.29 24.03
CA GLU A 121 -10.15 -4.89 23.62
C GLU A 121 -8.78 -4.30 24.00
N PRO A 122 -8.16 -3.45 23.14
CA PRO A 122 -7.00 -2.66 23.53
C PRO A 122 -7.38 -1.76 24.72
N GLY A 123 -6.62 -1.83 25.81
CA GLY A 123 -6.93 -1.20 27.11
C GLY A 123 -6.97 0.33 27.17
N ASP A 124 -7.05 1.04 26.06
CA ASP A 124 -7.08 2.50 26.02
C ASP A 124 -8.38 2.96 25.35
N GLY A 125 -9.47 2.89 26.13
CA GLY A 125 -10.86 3.06 25.70
C GLY A 125 -11.13 4.35 24.91
N ILE A 126 -11.31 4.21 23.59
CA ILE A 126 -11.89 5.27 22.78
C ILE A 126 -12.96 4.65 21.88
N HIS A 127 -14.21 4.92 22.27
CA HIS A 127 -15.51 4.63 21.65
C HIS A 127 -16.20 3.32 22.08
N GLU A 128 -17.29 3.46 22.86
CA GLU A 128 -18.40 2.51 22.88
C GLU A 128 -19.10 2.58 21.51
N PHE A 129 -19.27 1.43 20.86
CA PHE A 129 -20.02 1.31 19.61
C PHE A 129 -21.33 0.59 19.88
N ASP A 130 -22.38 0.93 19.14
CA ASP A 130 -23.63 0.17 19.16
C ASP A 130 -23.40 -1.29 18.67
N GLU A 131 -24.17 -2.23 19.22
CA GLU A 131 -24.03 -3.66 18.92
C GLU A 131 -24.18 -3.97 17.41
N GLU A 132 -24.96 -3.17 16.68
CA GLU A 132 -25.23 -3.37 15.27
C GLU A 132 -24.01 -3.06 14.40
N THR A 133 -23.31 -1.96 14.69
CA THR A 133 -22.04 -1.57 14.06
C THR A 133 -20.93 -2.58 14.37
N LYS A 134 -20.89 -3.09 15.61
CA LYS A 134 -19.94 -4.14 16.02
C LYS A 134 -20.18 -5.46 15.27
N ALA A 135 -21.43 -5.90 15.19
CA ALA A 135 -21.81 -7.14 14.50
C ALA A 135 -21.59 -7.09 12.98
N ALA A 136 -21.82 -5.93 12.35
CA ALA A 136 -21.54 -5.73 10.93
C ALA A 136 -20.03 -5.77 10.64
N GLY A 137 -19.23 -5.17 11.52
CA GLY A 137 -17.77 -5.18 11.41
C GLY A 137 -17.16 -6.57 11.57
N GLU A 138 -17.59 -7.35 12.56
CA GLU A 138 -17.11 -8.71 12.81
C GLU A 138 -17.35 -9.66 11.63
N LYS A 139 -18.47 -9.50 10.89
CA LYS A 139 -18.76 -10.29 9.68
C LYS A 139 -17.85 -9.95 8.48
N ALA A 140 -17.29 -8.74 8.46
CA ALA A 140 -16.52 -8.19 7.32
C ALA A 140 -14.99 -8.28 7.48
N ALA A 141 -14.52 -8.70 8.66
CA ALA A 141 -13.15 -8.58 9.08
C ALA A 141 -12.62 -9.87 9.70
N THR A 142 -11.30 -10.08 9.59
CA THR A 142 -10.66 -11.26 10.18
C THR A 142 -10.55 -11.07 11.69
N THR A 143 -10.95 -12.06 12.49
CA THR A 143 -10.80 -12.02 13.96
C THR A 143 -9.48 -12.67 14.38
N PHE A 144 -8.69 -11.99 15.21
CA PHE A 144 -7.46 -12.52 15.79
C PHE A 144 -7.48 -12.42 17.33
N SER A 145 -6.72 -13.30 18.00
CA SER A 145 -6.33 -13.03 19.39
C SER A 145 -5.27 -11.92 19.42
N ARG A 146 -5.19 -11.17 20.53
CA ARG A 146 -4.19 -10.11 20.70
C ARG A 146 -2.77 -10.61 20.45
N VAL A 147 -2.43 -11.78 20.98
CA VAL A 147 -1.11 -12.41 20.84
C VAL A 147 -0.77 -12.69 19.37
N ILE A 148 -1.71 -13.22 18.59
CA ILE A 148 -1.48 -13.51 17.17
C ILE A 148 -1.32 -12.22 16.38
N PHE A 149 -2.16 -11.22 16.67
CA PHE A 149 -2.11 -9.95 15.98
C PHE A 149 -0.80 -9.20 16.26
N ASP A 150 -0.36 -9.14 17.52
CA ASP A 150 0.92 -8.51 17.88
C ASP A 150 2.12 -9.19 17.22
N ARG A 151 2.09 -10.52 17.07
CA ARG A 151 3.12 -11.26 16.31
C ARG A 151 3.11 -10.87 14.85
N LEU A 152 1.94 -10.79 14.21
CA LEU A 152 1.81 -10.38 12.82
C LEU A 152 2.35 -8.95 12.61
N VAL A 153 1.98 -8.01 13.48
CA VAL A 153 2.48 -6.63 13.44
C VAL A 153 4.00 -6.59 13.54
N LYS A 154 4.59 -7.33 14.50
CA LYS A 154 6.04 -7.42 14.66
C LYS A 154 6.73 -7.99 13.40
N THR A 155 6.20 -9.06 12.82
CA THR A 155 6.75 -9.67 11.61
C THR A 155 6.69 -8.71 10.43
N VAL A 156 5.55 -8.05 10.20
CA VAL A 156 5.40 -7.06 9.13
C VAL A 156 6.35 -5.89 9.35
N LYS A 157 6.46 -5.38 10.57
CA LYS A 157 7.43 -4.32 10.94
C LYS A 157 8.85 -4.71 10.54
N GLN A 158 9.30 -5.90 10.92
CA GLN A 158 10.65 -6.39 10.61
C GLN A 158 10.93 -6.45 9.11
N VAL A 159 9.95 -6.86 8.30
CA VAL A 159 10.09 -6.89 6.84
C VAL A 159 10.29 -5.48 6.29
N PHE A 160 9.49 -4.51 6.74
CA PHE A 160 9.64 -3.13 6.25
C PHE A 160 10.91 -2.47 6.79
N ASP A 161 11.26 -2.65 8.05
CA ASP A 161 12.53 -2.18 8.61
C ASP A 161 13.73 -2.70 7.81
N LEU A 162 13.70 -3.98 7.42
CA LEU A 162 14.74 -4.57 6.57
C LEU A 162 14.80 -3.88 5.19
N ILE A 163 13.64 -3.61 4.56
CA ILE A 163 13.60 -2.86 3.28
C ILE A 163 14.24 -1.47 3.44
N TYR A 164 13.93 -0.77 4.53
CA TYR A 164 14.51 0.55 4.82
C TYR A 164 16.02 0.47 5.12
N PHE A 165 16.46 -0.51 5.90
CA PHE A 165 17.87 -0.71 6.23
C PHE A 165 18.72 -1.00 4.99
N ILE A 166 18.23 -1.91 4.13
CA ILE A 166 18.86 -2.26 2.86
C ILE A 166 18.94 -1.02 1.94
N ALA A 167 17.90 -0.20 1.91
CA ALA A 167 17.92 1.07 1.17
C ALA A 167 18.94 2.08 1.74
N ALA A 168 19.06 2.19 3.06
CA ALA A 168 19.91 3.16 3.75
C ALA A 168 21.41 2.83 3.69
N THR A 169 21.77 1.54 3.66
CA THR A 169 23.17 1.07 3.66
C THR A 169 23.82 1.08 2.26
N GLY A 170 23.23 1.79 1.29
CA GLY A 170 23.72 1.86 -0.09
C GLY A 170 23.58 0.53 -0.84
N GLY A 171 22.78 -0.39 -0.30
CA GLY A 171 22.78 -1.79 -0.67
C GLY A 171 21.43 -2.33 -1.08
N LEU A 172 20.89 -1.82 -2.20
CA LEU A 172 19.92 -2.51 -3.06
C LEU A 172 20.40 -2.43 -4.53
N LEU A 173 21.70 -2.67 -4.75
CA LEU A 173 22.36 -2.81 -6.06
C LEU A 173 22.90 -4.25 -6.09
N ALA A 174 22.48 -5.20 -6.93
CA ALA A 174 22.00 -5.15 -8.31
C ALA A 174 20.69 -5.96 -8.50
N PRO A 175 19.94 -5.73 -9.60
CA PRO A 175 18.80 -6.55 -9.97
C PRO A 175 19.22 -7.99 -10.27
N GLY A 176 18.44 -8.97 -9.84
CA GLY A 176 18.51 -10.34 -10.34
C GLY A 176 17.12 -10.93 -10.50
N PRO A 177 16.70 -11.40 -11.69
CA PRO A 177 16.92 -10.86 -13.01
C PRO A 177 15.85 -9.78 -13.35
N LEU A 178 16.28 -8.54 -13.47
CA LEU A 178 15.96 -7.75 -14.67
C LEU A 178 17.20 -7.82 -15.55
N ALA A 179 17.52 -9.02 -16.02
CA ALA A 179 18.33 -9.19 -17.22
C ALA A 179 17.39 -8.92 -18.40
N GLU A 180 17.33 -7.65 -18.77
CA GLU A 180 17.14 -7.06 -20.10
C GLU A 180 16.79 -5.58 -19.84
N SER A 181 17.56 -4.58 -20.26
CA SER A 181 18.76 -4.57 -21.09
C SER A 181 19.25 -3.11 -21.10
N THR A 182 20.53 -2.88 -20.80
CA THR A 182 21.21 -1.73 -21.38
C THR A 182 21.49 -2.11 -22.83
N THR A 183 20.98 -1.30 -23.77
CA THR A 183 20.88 -1.44 -25.24
C THR A 183 19.65 -2.20 -25.78
N PRO A 184 19.07 -1.81 -26.92
CA PRO A 184 18.48 -0.51 -27.25
C PRO A 184 16.96 -0.71 -27.49
N ASN A 185 16.13 -0.73 -26.44
CA ASN A 185 14.67 -0.81 -26.63
C ASN A 185 13.84 0.11 -25.72
N THR A 186 14.50 1.06 -25.06
CA THR A 186 13.85 2.13 -24.30
C THR A 186 12.98 3.03 -25.20
N GLN A 187 13.14 2.95 -26.52
CA GLN A 187 12.29 3.64 -27.49
C GLN A 187 10.92 2.97 -27.72
N LYS A 188 10.75 1.64 -27.57
CA LYS A 188 9.47 0.97 -27.95
C LYS A 188 8.30 1.23 -27.01
N TYR A 189 8.57 1.41 -25.71
CA TYR A 189 7.54 1.50 -24.69
C TYR A 189 7.56 2.82 -23.90
N HIS A 190 8.19 3.88 -24.44
CA HIS A 190 8.15 5.25 -23.90
C HIS A 190 8.23 5.38 -22.36
N GLY A 191 9.12 4.64 -21.68
CA GLY A 191 9.31 4.74 -20.24
C GLY A 191 8.21 4.11 -19.36
N LEU A 192 7.41 3.19 -19.90
CA LEU A 192 6.47 2.39 -19.10
C LEU A 192 7.20 1.41 -18.17
N THR A 193 6.71 1.32 -16.94
CA THR A 193 7.16 0.34 -15.93
C THR A 193 6.75 -1.07 -16.33
N LYS A 194 7.40 -2.10 -15.76
CA LYS A 194 7.08 -3.51 -16.04
C LYS A 194 5.59 -3.82 -15.85
N ARG A 195 5.00 -3.33 -14.76
CA ARG A 195 3.58 -3.56 -14.45
C ARG A 195 2.65 -2.85 -15.43
N GLU A 196 3.01 -1.65 -15.84
CA GLU A 196 2.28 -0.92 -16.88
C GLU A 196 2.35 -1.62 -18.23
N ARG A 197 3.48 -2.26 -18.58
CA ARG A 197 3.59 -3.08 -19.80
C ARG A 197 2.73 -4.34 -19.75
N GLU A 198 2.67 -5.02 -18.59
CA GLU A 198 1.79 -6.17 -18.40
C GLU A 198 0.31 -5.77 -18.61
N VAL A 199 -0.11 -4.64 -18.03
CA VAL A 199 -1.46 -4.09 -18.22
C VAL A 199 -1.69 -3.65 -19.68
N LEU A 200 -0.71 -3.03 -20.32
CA LEU A 200 -0.77 -2.62 -21.73
C LEU A 200 -0.98 -3.83 -22.65
N ASN A 201 -0.18 -4.87 -22.50
CA ASN A 201 -0.26 -6.09 -23.32
C ASN A 201 -1.62 -6.77 -23.16
N MET A 202 -2.09 -6.93 -21.92
CA MET A 202 -3.41 -7.50 -21.68
C MET A 202 -4.54 -6.62 -22.23
N THR A 203 -4.38 -5.30 -22.18
CA THR A 203 -5.35 -4.38 -22.81
C THR A 203 -5.39 -4.56 -24.32
N GLY A 204 -4.24 -4.79 -24.97
CA GLY A 204 -4.15 -5.10 -26.40
C GLY A 204 -4.79 -6.45 -26.78
N THR A 205 -4.88 -7.40 -25.86
CA THR A 205 -5.65 -8.66 -26.06
C THR A 205 -7.16 -8.49 -25.94
N GLY A 206 -7.65 -7.30 -25.61
CA GLY A 206 -9.09 -6.99 -25.56
C GLY A 206 -9.82 -7.45 -24.30
N ILE A 207 -9.12 -8.00 -23.30
CA ILE A 207 -9.76 -8.46 -22.05
C ILE A 207 -10.20 -7.29 -21.15
N SER A 208 -11.23 -7.51 -20.34
CA SER A 208 -11.80 -6.48 -19.45
C SER A 208 -10.86 -6.16 -18.27
N ASN A 209 -11.03 -4.99 -17.64
CA ASN A 209 -10.25 -4.67 -16.44
C ASN A 209 -10.46 -5.67 -15.30
N GLN A 210 -11.67 -6.24 -15.18
CA GLN A 210 -11.95 -7.28 -14.20
C GLN A 210 -11.16 -8.57 -14.52
N ALA A 211 -11.04 -8.95 -15.78
CA ALA A 211 -10.23 -10.09 -16.20
C ALA A 211 -8.72 -9.83 -16.01
N ILE A 212 -8.26 -8.60 -16.30
CA ILE A 212 -6.88 -8.18 -16.03
C ILE A 212 -6.61 -8.25 -14.53
N ALA A 213 -7.50 -7.69 -13.72
CA ALA A 213 -7.45 -7.70 -12.27
C ALA A 213 -7.33 -9.13 -11.72
N ALA A 214 -8.16 -10.05 -12.22
CA ALA A 214 -8.11 -11.46 -11.84
C ALA A 214 -6.78 -12.12 -12.22
N ARG A 215 -6.28 -11.90 -13.45
CA ARG A 215 -4.99 -12.46 -13.91
C ARG A 215 -3.79 -11.92 -13.18
N LEU A 216 -3.89 -10.68 -12.72
CA LEU A 216 -2.82 -9.94 -12.08
C LEU A 216 -2.91 -9.95 -10.54
N PHE A 217 -3.93 -10.59 -9.98
CA PHE A 217 -4.24 -10.63 -8.54
C PHE A 217 -4.29 -9.23 -7.90
N ILE A 218 -4.91 -8.28 -8.59
CA ILE A 218 -5.10 -6.88 -8.14
C ILE A 218 -6.56 -6.46 -8.28
N SER A 219 -6.94 -5.30 -7.76
CA SER A 219 -8.31 -4.79 -7.92
C SER A 219 -8.56 -4.16 -9.29
N ASP A 220 -9.81 -4.17 -9.77
CA ASP A 220 -10.25 -3.42 -10.98
C ASP A 220 -9.88 -1.93 -10.89
N LYS A 221 -9.96 -1.34 -9.69
CA LYS A 221 -9.53 0.05 -9.44
C LYS A 221 -8.03 0.22 -9.68
N THR A 222 -7.21 -0.71 -9.23
CA THR A 222 -5.75 -0.69 -9.44
C THR A 222 -5.42 -0.77 -10.93
N VAL A 223 -6.14 -1.62 -11.68
CA VAL A 223 -6.03 -1.68 -13.15
C VAL A 223 -6.40 -0.34 -13.80
N LYS A 224 -7.51 0.29 -13.38
CA LYS A 224 -7.91 1.63 -13.88
C LYS A 224 -6.84 2.69 -13.61
N THR A 225 -6.19 2.65 -12.44
CA THR A 225 -5.08 3.55 -12.12
C THR A 225 -3.87 3.31 -13.03
N HIS A 226 -3.47 2.04 -13.23
CA HIS A 226 -2.40 1.72 -14.18
C HIS A 226 -2.72 2.23 -15.58
N ILE A 227 -3.94 2.01 -16.08
CA ILE A 227 -4.39 2.52 -17.38
C ILE A 227 -4.31 4.04 -17.44
N THR A 228 -4.77 4.74 -16.39
CA THR A 228 -4.73 6.21 -16.34
C THR A 228 -3.29 6.73 -16.41
N ASN A 229 -2.35 6.07 -15.74
CA ASN A 229 -0.93 6.43 -15.77
C ASN A 229 -0.31 6.14 -17.14
N ILE A 230 -0.64 5.01 -17.76
CA ILE A 230 -0.17 4.68 -19.11
C ILE A 230 -0.67 5.71 -20.12
N LEU A 231 -1.97 6.05 -20.08
CA LEU A 231 -2.57 7.07 -20.95
C LEU A 231 -1.84 8.41 -20.81
N LYS A 232 -1.53 8.85 -19.59
CA LYS A 232 -0.75 10.08 -19.34
C LYS A 232 0.66 10.00 -19.90
N LYS A 233 1.36 8.88 -19.70
CA LYS A 233 2.75 8.70 -20.17
C LYS A 233 2.85 8.63 -21.69
N LEU A 234 1.87 8.02 -22.34
CA LEU A 234 1.81 7.86 -23.79
C LEU A 234 1.05 9.00 -24.49
N ASN A 235 0.54 9.97 -23.73
CA ASN A 235 -0.31 11.07 -24.22
C ASN A 235 -1.53 10.59 -25.03
N LEU A 236 -2.16 9.51 -24.56
CA LEU A 236 -3.36 8.91 -25.15
C LEU A 236 -4.61 9.31 -24.35
N LYS A 237 -5.76 9.35 -25.01
CA LYS A 237 -7.01 9.89 -24.43
C LYS A 237 -7.91 8.83 -23.83
N ASN A 238 -7.88 7.60 -24.35
CA ASN A 238 -8.84 6.57 -23.95
C ASN A 238 -8.27 5.15 -24.10
N ARG A 239 -8.98 4.19 -23.48
CA ARG A 239 -8.62 2.76 -23.52
C ARG A 239 -8.53 2.21 -24.94
N THR A 240 -9.35 2.68 -25.86
CA THR A 240 -9.36 2.21 -27.26
C THR A 240 -8.06 2.59 -27.95
N GLU A 241 -7.63 3.83 -27.82
CA GLU A 241 -6.31 4.30 -28.28
C GLU A 241 -5.18 3.50 -27.63
N LEU A 242 -5.29 3.20 -26.34
CA LEU A 242 -4.32 2.36 -25.63
C LEU A 242 -4.24 0.93 -26.17
N ALA A 243 -5.39 0.32 -26.47
CA ALA A 243 -5.45 -1.03 -27.03
C ALA A 243 -4.85 -1.09 -28.44
N LEU A 244 -5.16 -0.09 -29.28
CA LEU A 244 -4.57 0.03 -30.62
C LEU A 244 -3.05 0.23 -30.56
N TYR A 245 -2.59 1.10 -29.65
CA TYR A 245 -1.17 1.30 -29.41
C TYR A 245 -0.50 -0.01 -28.97
N ALA A 246 -1.11 -0.76 -28.04
CA ALA A 246 -0.58 -2.05 -27.60
C ALA A 246 -0.43 -3.05 -28.74
N VAL A 247 -1.43 -3.15 -29.63
CA VAL A 247 -1.39 -4.02 -30.81
C VAL A 247 -0.29 -3.59 -31.79
N GLN A 248 -0.11 -2.29 -32.00
CA GLN A 248 0.95 -1.75 -32.85
C GLN A 248 2.33 -2.12 -32.31
N VAL A 249 2.57 -1.87 -31.02
CA VAL A 249 3.86 -2.19 -30.40
C VAL A 249 4.13 -3.70 -30.34
N MET A 250 3.10 -4.53 -30.21
CA MET A 250 3.22 -6.00 -30.26
C MET A 250 3.46 -6.55 -31.67
N ARG A 251 3.01 -5.86 -32.73
CA ARG A 251 3.32 -6.21 -34.13
C ARG A 251 4.74 -5.88 -34.52
N ASP A 252 5.27 -4.80 -33.95
CA ASP A 252 6.60 -4.31 -34.24
C ASP A 252 7.68 -4.98 -33.35
N ALA A 253 7.27 -5.85 -32.41
CA ALA A 253 8.10 -6.59 -31.44
C ALA A 253 8.58 -7.96 -31.97
#